data_AF-A0AAD9G9W6-F1
#
_entry.id   AF-A0AAD9G9W6-F1
#
_cell.length_a   1.000
_cell.length_b   1.000
_cell.length_c   1.000
_cell.angle_alpha   90.00
_cell.angle_beta   90.00
_cell.angle_gamma   90.00
#
_symmetry.space_group_name_H-M   'P 1'
#
loop_
_entity.id
_entity.type
_entity.pdbx_description
1 polymer ?
#
loop_
_entity_poly.entity_id
_entity_poly.type
_entity_poly.pdbx_seq_one_letter_code
_entity_poly.pdbx_strand_id
1 'polypeptide(L)'
;MPAPVFDKSQYPSLEAYADALNEQLAGKSAQEIVQWTFDTFGVRTVLSSSFGIQSAVMLHLTRSVSKSIPVVWVDTGYLPKETYQFAAHLTKLLDLDVRVFQSPITPARMEALYGKLYELETPEAHRQYGFMRKVEPMQRALEELNAAALLVGVRADQTQHRQHMKHVNVYEGRLKICPILNWSKQEVDQYMTVNQLEYHPLKAQGYESVGDAHSSRPVTEADKGNDRAGRFNGKQQECGLHVDMEDMKLEDFKFNDPLALSERDEELLALTKRAKGITMFTKPTCKYCLATKDVLREREWEFDEVSVPTEVSIQSLQQIVGKPIKTVPQIFLDGKYIGGYTEFVAHLGIPSRFA
;
A
#
# COMPACT_ATOMS: atom_id res chain seq x y z
N MET A 1 8.09 27.35 5.88
CA MET A 1 6.77 26.72 5.70
C MET A 1 6.28 27.07 4.30
N PRO A 2 5.74 26.12 3.53
CA PRO A 2 5.16 26.44 2.23
C PRO A 2 3.99 27.41 2.38
N ALA A 3 3.75 28.24 1.35
CA ALA A 3 2.61 29.15 1.34
C ALA A 3 1.30 28.35 1.53
N PRO A 4 0.31 28.90 2.25
CA PRO A 4 -0.98 28.23 2.39
C PRO A 4 -1.64 28.03 1.02
N VAL A 5 -2.42 26.96 0.86
CA VAL A 5 -3.14 26.66 -0.40
C VAL A 5 -4.20 27.73 -0.71
N PHE A 6 -4.74 28.37 0.32
CA PHE A 6 -5.77 29.39 0.21
C PHE A 6 -5.62 30.45 1.30
N ASP A 7 -6.20 31.62 1.08
CA ASP A 7 -6.23 32.71 2.06
C ASP A 7 -7.38 32.51 3.06
N LYS A 8 -7.02 32.16 4.31
CA LYS A 8 -7.98 31.94 5.42
C LYS A 8 -8.73 33.22 5.83
N SER A 9 -8.26 34.40 5.43
CA SER A 9 -8.99 35.66 5.66
C SER A 9 -10.12 35.87 4.66
N GLN A 10 -10.05 35.21 3.49
CA GLN A 10 -11.05 35.30 2.43
C GLN A 10 -12.03 34.12 2.42
N TYR A 11 -11.54 32.91 2.76
CA TYR A 11 -12.36 31.71 2.78
C TYR A 11 -12.29 31.03 4.16
N PRO A 12 -13.43 30.57 4.71
CA PRO A 12 -13.46 29.95 6.04
C PRO A 12 -12.86 28.54 6.07
N SER A 13 -12.77 27.86 4.92
CA SER A 13 -12.17 26.54 4.80
C SER A 13 -11.65 26.28 3.37
N LEU A 14 -10.92 25.17 3.19
CA LEU A 14 -10.42 24.78 1.87
C LEU A 14 -11.57 24.33 0.96
N GLU A 15 -12.63 23.76 1.52
CA GLU A 15 -13.86 23.37 0.82
C GLU A 15 -14.60 24.61 0.30
N ALA A 16 -14.73 25.66 1.14
CA ALA A 16 -15.33 26.92 0.70
C ALA A 16 -14.52 27.60 -0.42
N TYR A 17 -13.19 27.49 -0.37
CA TYR A 17 -12.33 27.93 -1.47
C TYR A 17 -12.56 27.10 -2.74
N ALA A 18 -12.62 25.76 -2.62
CA ALA A 18 -12.88 24.86 -3.73
C ALA A 18 -14.26 25.14 -4.37
N ASP A 19 -15.29 25.43 -3.59
CA ASP A 19 -16.62 25.79 -4.08
C ASP A 19 -16.60 27.10 -4.88
N ALA A 20 -15.94 28.15 -4.37
CA ALA A 20 -15.77 29.40 -5.11
C ALA A 20 -15.00 29.21 -6.43
N LEU A 21 -13.99 28.32 -6.43
CA LEU A 21 -13.26 27.97 -7.65
C LEU A 21 -14.13 27.21 -8.66
N ASN A 22 -15.04 26.35 -8.21
CA ASN A 22 -15.98 25.69 -9.12
C ASN A 22 -16.91 26.70 -9.81
N GLU A 23 -17.35 27.75 -9.12
CA GLU A 23 -18.11 28.84 -9.73
C GLU A 23 -17.26 29.62 -10.75
N GLN A 24 -16.02 29.96 -10.38
CA GLN A 24 -15.10 30.68 -11.26
C GLN A 24 -14.72 29.91 -12.53
N LEU A 25 -14.56 28.59 -12.42
CA LEU A 25 -14.14 27.72 -13.51
C LEU A 25 -15.32 27.13 -14.30
N ALA A 26 -16.56 27.47 -13.93
CA ALA A 26 -17.74 27.02 -14.64
C ALA A 26 -17.68 27.40 -16.13
N GLY A 27 -17.93 26.41 -17.00
CA GLY A 27 -17.94 26.61 -18.46
C GLY A 27 -16.56 26.72 -19.12
N LYS A 28 -15.46 26.69 -18.36
CA LYS A 28 -14.10 26.64 -18.94
C LYS A 28 -13.81 25.29 -19.56
N SER A 29 -13.05 25.31 -20.64
CA SER A 29 -12.49 24.11 -21.26
C SER A 29 -11.47 23.42 -20.34
N ALA A 30 -11.21 22.14 -20.58
CA ALA A 30 -10.21 21.39 -19.83
C ALA A 30 -8.82 22.05 -19.91
N GLN A 31 -8.44 22.61 -21.07
CA GLN A 31 -7.17 23.32 -21.24
C GLN A 31 -7.11 24.59 -20.41
N GLU A 32 -8.19 25.38 -20.36
CA GLU A 32 -8.27 26.58 -19.52
C GLU A 32 -8.20 26.24 -18.02
N ILE A 33 -8.80 25.13 -17.59
CA ILE A 33 -8.72 24.66 -16.20
C ILE A 33 -7.28 24.28 -15.83
N VAL A 34 -6.59 23.54 -16.71
CA VAL A 34 -5.17 23.19 -16.50
C VAL A 34 -4.29 24.44 -16.48
N GLN A 35 -4.49 25.35 -17.43
CA GLN A 35 -3.75 26.62 -17.51
C GLN A 35 -3.95 27.45 -16.25
N TRP A 36 -5.20 27.66 -15.83
CA TRP A 36 -5.52 28.38 -14.60
C TRP A 36 -4.87 27.75 -13.37
N THR A 37 -4.87 26.42 -13.29
CA THR A 37 -4.24 25.69 -12.17
C THR A 37 -2.74 25.98 -12.12
N PHE A 38 -2.06 25.96 -13.26
CA PHE A 38 -0.63 26.27 -13.31
C PHE A 38 -0.32 27.74 -13.05
N ASP A 39 -1.12 28.67 -13.58
CA ASP A 39 -0.93 30.10 -13.33
C ASP A 39 -1.13 30.46 -11.84
N THR A 40 -2.02 29.74 -11.15
CA THR A 40 -2.35 29.96 -9.74
C THR A 40 -1.33 29.33 -8.78
N PHE A 41 -0.93 28.07 -9.03
CA PHE A 41 -0.11 27.30 -8.09
C PHE A 41 1.34 27.07 -8.56
N GLY A 42 1.65 27.37 -9.82
CA GLY A 42 2.98 27.27 -10.41
C GLY A 42 3.61 25.90 -10.22
N VAL A 43 4.81 25.89 -9.64
CA VAL A 43 5.58 24.67 -9.38
C VAL A 43 4.94 23.72 -8.35
N ARG A 44 3.85 24.13 -7.69
CA ARG A 44 3.08 23.30 -6.74
C ARG A 44 1.89 22.60 -7.40
N THR A 45 1.76 22.71 -8.73
CA THR A 45 0.85 21.91 -9.54
C THR A 45 1.50 20.58 -9.90
N VAL A 46 0.81 19.48 -9.64
CA VAL A 46 1.27 18.12 -9.94
C VAL A 46 0.19 17.39 -10.73
N LEU A 47 0.58 16.61 -11.74
CA LEU A 47 -0.31 15.65 -12.40
C LEU A 47 -0.09 14.26 -11.81
N SER A 48 -1.16 13.52 -11.50
CA SER A 48 -1.04 12.08 -11.29
C SER A 48 -1.48 11.30 -12.52
N SER A 49 -0.73 10.26 -12.88
CA SER A 49 -1.07 9.35 -13.96
C SER A 49 -0.79 7.90 -13.56
N SER A 50 -1.74 7.01 -13.83
CA SER A 50 -1.53 5.56 -13.74
C SER A 50 -0.99 4.97 -15.04
N PHE A 51 -0.75 5.80 -16.07
CA PHE A 51 -0.47 5.37 -17.43
C PHE A 51 -1.50 4.35 -17.99
N GLY A 52 -2.77 4.49 -17.58
CA GLY A 52 -3.86 3.64 -18.02
C GLY A 52 -4.35 3.92 -19.45
N ILE A 53 -5.44 3.25 -19.84
CA ILE A 53 -5.96 3.18 -21.22
C ILE A 53 -6.01 4.53 -21.96
N GLN A 54 -6.52 5.57 -21.29
CA GLN A 54 -6.71 6.92 -21.85
C GLN A 54 -5.77 7.97 -21.21
N SER A 55 -4.70 7.55 -20.53
CA SER A 55 -3.81 8.46 -19.80
C SER A 55 -3.12 9.51 -20.67
N ALA A 56 -2.92 9.21 -21.97
CA ALA A 56 -2.30 10.13 -22.92
C ALA A 56 -3.03 11.48 -23.00
N VAL A 57 -4.35 11.53 -22.79
CA VAL A 57 -5.13 12.78 -22.80
C VAL A 57 -4.61 13.78 -21.77
N MET A 58 -4.60 13.40 -20.48
CA MET A 58 -4.19 14.31 -19.41
C MET A 58 -2.70 14.62 -19.47
N LEU A 59 -1.88 13.65 -19.89
CA LEU A 59 -0.45 13.86 -20.10
C LEU A 59 -0.21 14.93 -21.17
N HIS A 60 -0.85 14.79 -22.34
CA HIS A 60 -0.73 15.75 -23.43
C HIS A 60 -1.33 17.13 -23.07
N LEU A 61 -2.52 17.15 -22.46
CA LEU A 61 -3.20 18.38 -22.04
C LEU A 61 -2.38 19.18 -21.00
N THR A 62 -1.81 18.49 -20.02
CA THR A 62 -0.95 19.14 -19.01
C THR A 62 0.35 19.64 -19.65
N ARG A 63 0.91 18.85 -20.56
CA ARG A 63 2.16 19.15 -21.23
C ARG A 63 2.06 20.33 -22.20
N SER A 64 0.89 20.57 -22.80
CA SER A 64 0.65 21.72 -23.67
C SER A 64 0.63 23.05 -22.90
N VAL A 65 0.34 23.01 -21.60
CA VAL A 65 0.41 24.16 -20.69
C VAL A 65 1.83 24.38 -20.18
N SER A 66 2.48 23.35 -19.65
CA SER A 66 3.84 23.50 -19.10
C SER A 66 4.62 22.20 -19.07
N LYS A 67 5.91 22.27 -19.42
CA LYS A 67 6.88 21.17 -19.24
C LYS A 67 7.20 20.90 -17.77
N SER A 68 7.05 21.93 -16.93
CA SER A 68 7.55 21.96 -15.56
C SER A 68 6.61 21.31 -14.56
N ILE A 69 5.42 20.87 -15.00
CA ILE A 69 4.48 20.16 -14.13
C ILE A 69 4.94 18.71 -14.02
N PRO A 70 5.39 18.24 -12.83
CA PRO A 70 5.80 16.87 -12.66
C PRO A 70 4.59 15.93 -12.77
N VAL A 71 4.84 14.76 -13.34
CA VAL A 71 3.89 13.65 -13.44
C VAL A 71 4.24 12.63 -12.37
N VAL A 72 3.46 12.59 -11.29
CA VAL A 72 3.56 11.54 -10.28
C VAL A 72 2.99 10.25 -10.84
N TRP A 73 3.82 9.22 -10.85
CA TRP A 73 3.43 7.86 -11.16
C TRP A 73 3.67 6.96 -9.96
N VAL A 74 2.59 6.41 -9.41
CA VAL A 74 2.68 5.40 -8.36
C VAL A 74 2.88 4.03 -9.00
N ASP A 75 4.09 3.54 -8.92
CA ASP A 75 4.46 2.21 -9.38
C ASP A 75 4.20 1.19 -8.27
N THR A 76 3.12 0.43 -8.44
CA THR A 76 2.69 -0.59 -7.49
C THR A 76 3.57 -1.83 -7.54
N GLY A 77 4.52 -1.96 -8.48
CA GLY A 77 5.31 -3.18 -8.69
C GLY A 77 4.52 -4.38 -9.21
N TYR A 78 3.21 -4.22 -9.47
CA TYR A 78 2.32 -5.24 -10.01
C TYR A 78 1.63 -4.79 -11.30
N LEU A 79 2.08 -3.70 -11.92
CA LEU A 79 1.53 -3.21 -13.19
C LEU A 79 1.91 -4.17 -14.34
N PRO A 80 1.09 -4.28 -15.40
CA PRO A 80 1.46 -5.03 -16.60
C PRO A 80 2.71 -4.47 -17.26
N LYS A 81 3.51 -5.34 -17.91
CA LYS A 81 4.69 -4.92 -18.68
C LYS A 81 4.36 -3.86 -19.73
N GLU A 82 3.18 -3.97 -20.33
CA GLU A 82 2.66 -3.03 -21.34
C GLU A 82 2.50 -1.63 -20.77
N THR A 83 2.16 -1.50 -19.48
CA THR A 83 2.03 -0.21 -18.80
C THR A 83 3.40 0.45 -18.60
N TYR A 84 4.43 -0.31 -18.24
CA TYR A 84 5.80 0.22 -18.16
C TYR A 84 6.33 0.66 -19.53
N GLN A 85 6.08 -0.14 -20.57
CA GLN A 85 6.48 0.19 -21.94
C GLN A 85 5.76 1.45 -22.44
N PHE A 86 4.46 1.55 -22.19
CA PHE A 86 3.65 2.71 -22.57
C PHE A 86 4.06 3.96 -21.80
N ALA A 87 4.33 3.85 -20.50
CA ALA A 87 4.84 4.95 -19.70
C ALA A 87 6.19 5.47 -20.22
N ALA A 88 7.14 4.57 -20.49
CA ALA A 88 8.44 4.95 -21.06
C ALA A 88 8.30 5.62 -22.45
N HIS A 89 7.42 5.07 -23.29
CA HIS A 89 7.11 5.64 -24.61
C HIS A 89 6.54 7.06 -24.50
N LEU A 90 5.47 7.26 -23.73
CA LEU A 90 4.84 8.57 -23.57
C LEU A 90 5.75 9.58 -22.86
N THR A 91 6.55 9.14 -21.90
CA THR A 91 7.55 9.99 -21.22
C THR A 91 8.50 10.61 -22.23
N LYS A 92 9.01 9.80 -23.17
CA LYS A 92 9.90 10.27 -24.23
C LYS A 92 9.17 11.10 -25.27
N LEU A 93 8.00 10.64 -25.72
CA LEU A 93 7.22 11.29 -26.78
C LEU A 93 6.78 12.70 -26.37
N LEU A 94 6.31 12.84 -25.14
CA LEU A 94 5.75 14.09 -24.62
C LEU A 94 6.77 14.91 -23.82
N ASP A 95 8.01 14.42 -23.62
CA ASP A 95 9.05 15.10 -22.85
C ASP A 95 8.54 15.46 -21.44
N LEU A 96 8.16 14.41 -20.68
CA LEU A 96 7.52 14.50 -19.36
C LEU A 96 8.54 14.40 -18.22
N ASP A 97 8.38 15.21 -17.17
CA ASP A 97 9.06 15.03 -15.89
C ASP A 97 8.32 13.99 -15.03
N VAL A 98 8.57 12.70 -15.30
CA VAL A 98 7.92 11.60 -14.55
C VAL A 98 8.67 11.34 -13.24
N ARG A 99 7.95 11.47 -12.12
CA ARG A 99 8.44 11.15 -10.77
C ARG A 99 7.80 9.83 -10.32
N VAL A 100 8.62 8.79 -10.29
CA VAL A 100 8.17 7.44 -9.90
C VAL A 100 8.22 7.31 -8.39
N PHE A 101 7.08 6.96 -7.78
CA PHE A 101 6.96 6.67 -6.37
C PHE A 101 6.54 5.23 -6.16
N GLN A 102 7.32 4.50 -5.36
CA GLN A 102 7.06 3.12 -4.97
C GLN A 102 6.89 3.05 -3.45
N SER A 103 6.22 1.98 -2.99
CA SER A 103 6.21 1.60 -1.58
C SER A 103 7.64 1.40 -1.06
N PRO A 104 7.95 1.76 0.20
CA PRO A 104 9.28 1.56 0.79
C PRO A 104 9.64 0.08 0.97
N ILE A 105 8.67 -0.83 0.89
CA ILE A 105 8.95 -2.27 0.81
C ILE A 105 8.67 -2.80 -0.59
N THR A 106 9.51 -3.72 -1.07
CA THR A 106 9.34 -4.34 -2.39
C THR A 106 8.13 -5.29 -2.42
N PRO A 107 7.55 -5.61 -3.60
CA PRO A 107 6.56 -6.67 -3.74
C PRO A 107 6.97 -7.98 -3.05
N ALA A 108 8.20 -8.45 -3.30
CA ALA A 108 8.72 -9.68 -2.72
C ALA A 108 8.79 -9.62 -1.18
N ARG A 109 9.19 -8.49 -0.59
CA ARG A 109 9.19 -8.33 0.88
C ARG A 109 7.77 -8.28 1.44
N MET A 110 6.86 -7.58 0.78
CA MET A 110 5.45 -7.56 1.19
C MET A 110 4.86 -8.98 1.18
N GLU A 111 5.09 -9.74 0.12
CA GLU A 111 4.62 -11.13 0.01
C GLU A 111 5.24 -12.04 1.09
N ALA A 112 6.52 -11.85 1.43
CA ALA A 112 7.16 -12.62 2.49
C ALA A 112 6.60 -12.29 3.89
N LEU A 113 6.24 -11.03 4.14
CA LEU A 113 5.75 -10.57 5.45
C LEU A 113 4.25 -10.81 5.65
N TYR A 114 3.45 -10.57 4.60
CA TYR A 114 1.99 -10.51 4.69
C TYR A 114 1.28 -11.51 3.77
N GLY A 115 2.04 -12.29 2.99
CA GLY A 115 1.48 -13.06 1.89
C GLY A 115 1.02 -12.17 0.74
N LYS A 116 0.37 -12.78 -0.24
CA LYS A 116 -0.25 -12.04 -1.36
C LYS A 116 -1.58 -11.46 -0.92
N LEU A 117 -1.53 -10.29 -0.28
CA LEU A 117 -2.71 -9.59 0.25
C LEU A 117 -3.86 -9.44 -0.76
N TYR A 118 -3.54 -9.34 -2.07
CA TYR A 118 -4.53 -9.23 -3.14
C TYR A 118 -5.25 -10.54 -3.48
N GLU A 119 -4.75 -11.71 -3.05
CA GLU A 119 -5.43 -13.01 -3.18
C GLU A 119 -6.35 -13.29 -1.98
N LEU A 120 -6.20 -12.56 -0.87
CA LEU A 120 -7.04 -12.72 0.32
C LEU A 120 -8.38 -12.02 0.13
N GLU A 121 -9.49 -12.73 0.28
CA GLU A 121 -10.84 -12.19 0.11
C GLU A 121 -11.36 -11.45 1.38
N THR A 122 -10.51 -10.66 2.04
CA THR A 122 -10.90 -9.87 3.21
C THR A 122 -10.79 -8.37 2.93
N PRO A 123 -11.76 -7.55 3.41
CA PRO A 123 -11.68 -6.09 3.28
C PRO A 123 -10.39 -5.51 3.87
N GLU A 124 -9.92 -6.06 4.99
CA GLU A 124 -8.71 -5.64 5.69
C GLU A 124 -7.46 -5.83 4.82
N ALA A 125 -7.31 -6.99 4.17
CA ALA A 125 -6.17 -7.27 3.31
C ALA A 125 -6.15 -6.36 2.07
N HIS A 126 -7.31 -6.13 1.44
CA HIS A 126 -7.42 -5.21 0.32
C HIS A 126 -7.14 -3.75 0.72
N ARG A 127 -7.60 -3.30 1.90
CA ARG A 127 -7.25 -1.99 2.45
C ARG A 127 -5.75 -1.87 2.70
N GLN A 128 -5.14 -2.87 3.33
CA GLN A 128 -3.70 -2.89 3.59
C GLN A 128 -2.88 -2.85 2.29
N TYR A 129 -3.22 -3.67 1.29
CA TYR A 129 -2.58 -3.63 -0.03
C TYR A 129 -2.74 -2.25 -0.70
N GLY A 130 -3.96 -1.71 -0.72
CA GLY A 130 -4.28 -0.42 -1.32
C GLY A 130 -3.50 0.71 -0.66
N PHE A 131 -3.39 0.69 0.66
CA PHE A 131 -2.61 1.67 1.39
C PHE A 131 -1.12 1.57 1.04
N MET A 132 -0.51 0.40 1.23
CA MET A 132 0.93 0.18 1.07
C MET A 132 1.43 0.42 -0.35
N ARG A 133 0.64 0.05 -1.37
CA ARG A 133 1.07 0.10 -2.77
C ARG A 133 0.57 1.33 -3.52
N LYS A 134 -0.40 2.07 -2.97
CA LYS A 134 -1.04 3.18 -3.69
C LYS A 134 -1.14 4.45 -2.85
N VAL A 135 -1.81 4.40 -1.71
CA VAL A 135 -2.09 5.60 -0.90
C VAL A 135 -0.82 6.20 -0.31
N GLU A 136 0.00 5.42 0.41
CA GLU A 136 1.23 5.93 1.02
C GLU A 136 2.19 6.53 -0.01
N PRO A 137 2.51 5.85 -1.14
CA PRO A 137 3.40 6.43 -2.14
C PRO A 137 2.85 7.71 -2.76
N MET A 138 1.52 7.82 -2.93
CA MET A 138 0.89 9.03 -3.44
C MET A 138 0.96 10.18 -2.43
N GLN A 139 0.58 9.95 -1.18
CA GLN A 139 0.62 10.98 -0.13
C GLN A 139 2.05 11.50 0.06
N ARG A 140 3.03 10.59 0.14
CA ARG A 140 4.45 10.96 0.21
C ARG A 140 4.91 11.75 -1.02
N ALA A 141 4.49 11.37 -2.24
CA ALA A 141 4.79 12.14 -3.44
C ALA A 141 4.28 13.58 -3.37
N LEU A 142 3.04 13.77 -2.92
CA LEU A 142 2.41 15.08 -2.81
C LEU A 142 3.05 15.95 -1.72
N GLU A 143 3.59 15.34 -0.66
CA GLU A 143 4.36 16.01 0.38
C GLU A 143 5.75 16.41 -0.09
N GLU A 144 6.52 15.46 -0.65
CA GLU A 144 7.87 15.70 -1.16
C GLU A 144 7.90 16.76 -2.28
N LEU A 145 6.86 16.80 -3.12
CA LEU A 145 6.69 17.81 -4.17
C LEU A 145 6.02 19.10 -3.69
N ASN A 146 5.64 19.20 -2.41
CA ASN A 146 4.94 20.35 -1.85
C ASN A 146 3.70 20.76 -2.68
N ALA A 147 2.94 19.76 -3.14
CA ALA A 147 1.81 19.95 -4.03
C ALA A 147 0.68 20.71 -3.33
N ALA A 148 0.17 21.75 -3.99
CA ALA A 148 -1.05 22.48 -3.59
C ALA A 148 -2.26 22.07 -4.44
N ALA A 149 -2.01 21.74 -5.72
CA ALA A 149 -3.03 21.34 -6.67
C ALA A 149 -2.63 20.05 -7.39
N LEU A 150 -3.49 19.04 -7.31
CA LEU A 150 -3.35 17.73 -7.93
C LEU A 150 -4.31 17.62 -9.11
N LEU A 151 -3.76 17.58 -10.32
CA LEU A 151 -4.49 17.26 -11.54
C LEU A 151 -4.71 15.73 -11.62
N VAL A 152 -5.92 15.32 -11.98
CA VAL A 152 -6.31 13.91 -12.19
C VAL A 152 -7.12 13.74 -13.47
N GLY A 153 -6.94 12.59 -14.13
CA GLY A 153 -7.70 12.20 -15.34
C GLY A 153 -8.94 11.37 -15.05
N VAL A 154 -9.82 11.85 -14.18
CA VAL A 154 -11.10 11.18 -13.85
C VAL A 154 -12.25 11.79 -14.65
N ARG A 155 -13.25 10.98 -14.98
CA ARG A 155 -14.50 11.41 -15.62
C ARG A 155 -15.72 10.96 -14.81
N ALA A 156 -16.78 11.76 -14.85
CA ALA A 156 -18.02 11.50 -14.13
C ALA A 156 -18.75 10.24 -14.65
N ASP A 157 -18.58 9.90 -15.93
CA ASP A 157 -19.22 8.75 -16.58
C ASP A 157 -18.61 7.38 -16.19
N GLN A 158 -17.50 7.37 -15.44
CA GLN A 158 -16.76 6.15 -15.16
C GLN A 158 -17.31 5.33 -13.98
N THR A 159 -17.92 5.97 -12.96
CA THR A 159 -18.57 5.29 -11.82
C THR A 159 -19.65 6.18 -11.17
N GLN A 160 -20.56 5.59 -10.39
CA GLN A 160 -21.55 6.35 -9.61
C GLN A 160 -20.92 7.33 -8.60
N HIS A 161 -19.79 6.97 -7.99
CA HIS A 161 -19.09 7.86 -7.05
C HIS A 161 -18.58 9.12 -7.77
N ARG A 162 -18.05 8.98 -8.98
CA ARG A 162 -17.51 10.09 -9.78
C ARG A 162 -18.57 11.05 -10.29
N GLN A 163 -19.83 10.65 -10.38
CA GLN A 163 -20.94 11.52 -10.79
C GLN A 163 -21.19 12.69 -9.83
N HIS A 164 -20.78 12.56 -8.56
CA HIS A 164 -20.94 13.61 -7.55
C HIS A 164 -19.72 14.51 -7.41
N MET A 165 -18.63 14.24 -8.15
CA MET A 165 -17.43 15.06 -8.13
C MET A 165 -17.68 16.40 -8.83
N LYS A 166 -16.94 17.42 -8.42
CA LYS A 166 -16.84 18.71 -9.11
C LYS A 166 -15.49 18.85 -9.82
N HIS A 167 -15.31 19.91 -10.62
CA HIS A 167 -14.01 20.15 -11.26
C HIS A 167 -12.91 20.42 -10.23
N VAL A 168 -13.24 21.06 -9.11
CA VAL A 168 -12.34 21.31 -7.98
C VAL A 168 -12.92 20.62 -6.75
N ASN A 169 -12.15 19.73 -6.14
CA ASN A 169 -12.51 19.05 -4.89
C ASN A 169 -11.36 19.23 -3.88
N VAL A 170 -11.59 18.84 -2.63
CA VAL A 170 -10.53 18.75 -1.62
C VAL A 170 -10.03 17.31 -1.53
N TYR A 171 -8.73 17.14 -1.33
CA TYR A 171 -8.11 15.84 -1.07
C TYR A 171 -6.88 16.05 -0.19
N GLU A 172 -6.89 15.49 1.03
CA GLU A 172 -5.74 15.50 1.94
C GLU A 172 -5.14 16.92 2.12
N GLY A 173 -5.98 17.92 2.38
CA GLY A 173 -5.56 19.32 2.55
C GLY A 173 -5.07 20.03 1.29
N ARG A 174 -5.34 19.48 0.10
CA ARG A 174 -4.94 20.03 -1.21
C ARG A 174 -6.16 20.13 -2.12
N LEU A 175 -6.03 20.87 -3.23
CA LEU A 175 -7.05 20.88 -4.27
C LEU A 175 -6.85 19.72 -5.24
N LYS A 176 -7.89 18.95 -5.48
CA LYS A 176 -7.96 17.90 -6.50
C LYS A 176 -8.76 18.40 -7.70
N ILE A 177 -8.06 18.66 -8.79
CA ILE A 177 -8.58 19.27 -10.01
C ILE A 177 -8.84 18.18 -11.06
N CYS A 178 -10.05 18.15 -11.62
CA CYS A 178 -10.52 17.17 -12.59
C CYS A 178 -10.89 17.88 -13.92
N PRO A 179 -9.93 18.25 -14.78
CA PRO A 179 -10.20 19.10 -15.94
C PRO A 179 -11.14 18.47 -16.98
N ILE A 180 -11.05 17.15 -17.14
CA ILE A 180 -11.83 16.38 -18.12
C ILE A 180 -13.06 15.71 -17.50
N LEU A 181 -13.51 16.16 -16.32
CA LEU A 181 -14.56 15.48 -15.55
C LEU A 181 -15.84 15.25 -16.36
N ASN A 182 -16.24 16.24 -17.15
CA ASN A 182 -17.48 16.21 -17.93
C ASN A 182 -17.28 15.70 -19.36
N TRP A 183 -16.08 15.24 -19.73
CA TRP A 183 -15.87 14.65 -21.05
C TRP A 183 -16.59 13.31 -21.13
N SER A 184 -17.26 13.10 -22.24
CA SER A 184 -17.74 11.79 -22.68
C SER A 184 -16.59 10.95 -23.24
N LYS A 185 -16.83 9.64 -23.37
CA LYS A 185 -15.95 8.75 -24.12
C LYS A 185 -15.67 9.25 -25.55
N GLN A 186 -16.69 9.78 -26.23
CA GLN A 186 -16.54 10.30 -27.59
C GLN A 186 -15.61 11.52 -27.63
N GLU A 187 -15.70 12.43 -26.66
CA GLU A 187 -14.80 13.60 -26.59
C GLU A 187 -13.36 13.18 -26.32
N VAL A 188 -13.16 12.18 -25.46
CA VAL A 188 -11.84 11.57 -25.24
C VAL A 188 -11.32 10.98 -26.56
N ASP A 189 -12.11 10.18 -27.26
CA ASP A 189 -11.70 9.51 -28.49
C ASP A 189 -11.40 10.52 -29.60
N GLN A 190 -12.20 11.59 -29.69
CA GLN A 190 -11.98 12.71 -30.59
C GLN A 190 -10.67 13.44 -30.27
N TYR A 191 -10.41 13.74 -28.99
CA TYR A 191 -9.17 14.39 -28.57
C TYR A 191 -7.94 13.54 -28.90
N MET A 192 -8.01 12.22 -28.62
CA MET A 192 -6.95 11.28 -28.96
C MET A 192 -6.66 11.29 -30.47
N THR A 193 -7.71 11.28 -31.29
CA THR A 193 -7.59 11.27 -32.76
C THR A 193 -7.00 12.57 -33.29
N VAL A 194 -7.52 13.73 -32.87
CA VAL A 194 -7.07 15.06 -33.32
C VAL A 194 -5.60 15.30 -32.98
N ASN A 195 -5.16 14.86 -31.80
CA ASN A 195 -3.79 15.04 -31.32
C ASN A 195 -2.88 13.86 -31.68
N GLN A 196 -3.35 12.89 -32.47
CA GLN A 196 -2.59 11.71 -32.91
C GLN A 196 -1.97 10.94 -31.72
N LEU A 197 -2.73 10.79 -30.65
CA LEU A 197 -2.33 10.10 -29.43
C LEU A 197 -2.69 8.62 -29.51
N GLU A 198 -1.82 7.78 -28.97
CA GLU A 198 -2.02 6.33 -28.95
C GLU A 198 -2.70 5.88 -27.66
N TYR A 199 -3.58 4.89 -27.77
CA TYR A 199 -4.10 4.19 -26.60
C TYR A 199 -3.05 3.27 -26.00
N HIS A 200 -3.20 2.97 -24.73
CA HIS A 200 -2.44 1.90 -24.08
C HIS A 200 -2.59 0.57 -24.88
N PRO A 201 -1.52 -0.23 -25.09
CA PRO A 201 -1.55 -1.44 -25.91
C PRO A 201 -2.64 -2.46 -25.54
N LEU A 202 -2.93 -2.62 -24.25
CA LEU A 202 -3.99 -3.51 -23.77
C LEU A 202 -5.41 -3.12 -24.23
N LYS A 203 -5.63 -1.89 -24.71
CA LYS A 203 -6.91 -1.50 -25.32
C LYS A 203 -7.28 -2.41 -26.49
N ALA A 204 -6.30 -2.77 -27.33
CA ALA A 204 -6.49 -3.70 -28.44
C ALA A 204 -6.83 -5.13 -27.99
N GLN A 205 -6.57 -5.45 -26.72
CA GLN A 205 -6.88 -6.75 -26.09
C GLN A 205 -8.21 -6.71 -25.32
N GLY A 206 -9.02 -5.66 -25.50
CA GLY A 206 -10.33 -5.53 -24.86
C GLY A 206 -10.31 -4.93 -23.45
N TYR A 207 -9.21 -4.32 -23.02
CA TYR A 207 -9.19 -3.58 -21.75
C TYR A 207 -9.74 -2.16 -21.94
N GLU A 208 -10.84 -1.84 -21.24
CA GLU A 208 -11.36 -0.46 -21.13
C GLU A 208 -10.72 0.31 -19.95
N SER A 209 -10.21 -0.42 -18.95
CA SER A 209 -9.47 0.13 -17.82
C SER A 209 -8.36 -0.84 -17.39
N VAL A 210 -7.24 -0.31 -16.91
CA VAL A 210 -6.09 -1.10 -16.47
C VAL A 210 -5.45 -0.48 -15.22
N GLY A 211 -4.99 -1.35 -14.33
CA GLY A 211 -4.06 -1.04 -13.23
C GLY A 211 -3.30 -2.32 -12.93
N ASP A 212 -3.16 -2.74 -11.67
CA ASP A 212 -2.42 -3.97 -11.34
C ASP A 212 -2.92 -5.20 -12.11
N ALA A 213 -1.99 -6.04 -12.56
CA ALA A 213 -2.23 -7.18 -13.44
C ALA A 213 -3.12 -8.25 -12.78
N HIS A 214 -2.98 -8.46 -11.48
CA HIS A 214 -3.78 -9.42 -10.71
C HIS A 214 -5.25 -8.99 -10.49
N SER A 215 -5.56 -7.71 -10.76
CA SER A 215 -6.86 -7.11 -10.50
C SER A 215 -7.43 -6.37 -11.72
N SER A 216 -7.03 -6.76 -12.92
CA SER A 216 -7.51 -6.16 -14.18
C SER A 216 -7.79 -7.26 -15.20
N ARG A 217 -8.94 -7.21 -15.87
CA ARG A 217 -9.30 -8.10 -16.98
C ARG A 217 -9.91 -7.33 -18.15
N PRO A 218 -9.93 -7.90 -19.37
CA PRO A 218 -10.73 -7.38 -20.48
C PRO A 218 -12.21 -7.31 -20.10
N VAL A 219 -12.93 -6.38 -20.73
CA VAL A 219 -14.40 -6.36 -20.66
C VAL A 219 -14.99 -7.44 -21.57
N THR A 220 -16.14 -7.96 -21.18
CA THR A 220 -16.93 -8.95 -21.93
C THR A 220 -18.24 -8.32 -22.41
N GLU A 221 -19.00 -9.04 -23.22
CA GLU A 221 -20.33 -8.58 -23.68
C GLU A 221 -21.28 -8.30 -22.51
N ALA A 222 -21.15 -9.02 -21.39
CA ALA A 222 -21.93 -8.79 -20.18
C ALA A 222 -21.57 -7.47 -19.46
N ASP A 223 -20.41 -6.89 -19.77
CA ASP A 223 -19.90 -5.66 -19.15
C ASP A 223 -20.23 -4.40 -19.98
N LYS A 224 -20.99 -4.51 -21.07
CA LYS A 224 -21.32 -3.39 -21.97
C LYS A 224 -21.92 -2.21 -21.21
N GLY A 225 -21.34 -1.03 -21.44
CA GLY A 225 -21.73 0.22 -20.77
C GLY A 225 -20.99 0.50 -19.46
N ASN A 226 -20.09 -0.39 -19.01
CA ASN A 226 -19.26 -0.19 -17.81
C ASN A 226 -17.76 -0.38 -18.12
N ASP A 227 -17.10 0.73 -18.46
CA ASP A 227 -15.67 0.78 -18.81
C ASP A 227 -14.74 0.31 -17.65
N ARG A 228 -15.24 0.24 -16.41
CA ARG A 228 -14.47 -0.17 -15.22
C ARG A 228 -14.83 -1.56 -14.69
N ALA A 229 -15.73 -2.30 -15.34
CA ALA A 229 -16.15 -3.63 -14.91
C ALA A 229 -15.00 -4.66 -14.83
N GLY A 230 -13.92 -4.44 -15.60
CA GLY A 230 -12.73 -5.29 -15.55
C GLY A 230 -11.81 -5.04 -14.35
N ARG A 231 -12.03 -3.99 -13.54
CA ARG A 231 -11.21 -3.67 -12.37
C ARG A 231 -11.61 -4.53 -11.18
N PHE A 232 -10.62 -4.91 -10.35
CA PHE A 232 -10.81 -5.76 -9.17
C PHE A 232 -11.61 -7.05 -9.49
N ASN A 233 -11.41 -7.59 -10.69
CA ASN A 233 -12.13 -8.75 -11.21
C ASN A 233 -13.66 -8.60 -11.14
N GLY A 234 -14.18 -7.36 -11.24
CA GLY A 234 -15.60 -7.02 -11.18
C GLY A 234 -16.15 -6.74 -9.78
N LYS A 235 -15.34 -6.87 -8.72
CA LYS A 235 -15.80 -6.73 -7.32
C LYS A 235 -15.88 -5.28 -6.83
N GLN A 236 -15.02 -4.41 -7.34
CA GLN A 236 -14.96 -2.99 -6.97
C GLN A 236 -14.61 -2.15 -8.20
N GLN A 237 -15.05 -0.90 -8.21
CA GLN A 237 -14.82 0.00 -9.36
C GLN A 237 -13.87 1.15 -9.03
N GLU A 238 -13.80 1.60 -7.77
CA GLU A 238 -12.92 2.68 -7.35
C GLU A 238 -11.61 2.19 -6.71
N CYS A 239 -10.56 3.00 -6.87
CA CYS A 239 -9.28 2.75 -6.23
C CYS A 239 -9.19 3.52 -4.91
N GLY A 240 -8.48 2.99 -3.92
CA GLY A 240 -8.15 3.68 -2.64
C GLY A 240 -7.59 5.10 -2.79
N LEU A 241 -7.05 5.45 -3.97
CA LEU A 241 -6.55 6.79 -4.31
C LEU A 241 -7.62 7.83 -4.58
N HIS A 242 -8.88 7.42 -4.71
CA HIS A 242 -9.99 8.28 -5.10
C HIS A 242 -11.21 8.17 -4.20
N VAL A 243 -11.13 7.32 -3.18
CA VAL A 243 -12.10 7.27 -2.09
C VAL A 243 -11.48 7.99 -0.89
N ASP A 244 -12.30 8.67 -0.10
CA ASP A 244 -11.87 9.20 1.18
C ASP A 244 -11.50 8.01 2.07
N MET A 245 -10.19 7.91 2.35
CA MET A 245 -9.62 6.97 3.30
C MET A 245 -9.32 7.74 4.59
N GLU A 246 -10.23 8.63 5.01
CA GLU A 246 -10.10 9.50 6.19
C GLU A 246 -9.71 8.71 7.45
N ASP A 247 -10.12 7.45 7.52
CA ASP A 247 -9.84 6.52 8.63
C ASP A 247 -8.49 5.80 8.54
N MET A 248 -7.64 6.08 7.54
CA MET A 248 -6.35 5.40 7.34
C MET A 248 -5.20 6.38 7.28
N LYS A 249 -4.64 6.72 8.44
CA LYS A 249 -3.49 7.63 8.53
C LYS A 249 -2.19 6.87 8.29
N LEU A 250 -1.19 7.59 7.78
CA LEU A 250 0.18 7.06 7.67
C LEU A 250 0.69 6.50 9.01
N GLU A 251 0.28 7.13 10.10
CA GLU A 251 0.64 6.76 11.48
C GLU A 251 0.01 5.44 11.93
N ASP A 252 -1.16 5.06 11.39
CA ASP A 252 -1.87 3.82 11.72
C ASP A 252 -1.22 2.60 11.07
N PHE A 253 -0.44 2.83 10.01
CA PHE A 253 0.33 1.83 9.28
C PHE A 253 1.83 2.04 9.45
N LYS A 254 2.27 2.39 10.67
CA LYS A 254 3.64 2.09 11.08
C LYS A 254 3.89 0.65 10.67
N PHE A 255 4.89 0.44 9.81
CA PHE A 255 5.30 -0.86 9.32
C PHE A 255 5.71 -1.71 10.52
N ASN A 256 4.73 -2.29 11.21
CA ASN A 256 4.96 -3.35 12.16
C ASN A 256 5.40 -4.50 11.28
N ASP A 257 6.72 -4.69 11.21
CA ASP A 257 7.31 -5.88 10.61
C ASP A 257 6.65 -7.05 11.36
N PRO A 258 5.81 -7.87 10.72
CA PRO A 258 5.15 -8.99 11.40
C PRO A 258 6.15 -10.04 11.87
N LEU A 259 7.42 -9.92 11.48
CA LEU A 259 8.53 -10.71 11.99
C LEU A 259 9.35 -9.99 13.08
N ALA A 260 9.07 -8.72 13.39
CA ALA A 260 9.68 -8.07 14.54
C ALA A 260 9.20 -8.78 15.81
N LEU A 261 10.17 -9.19 16.62
CA LEU A 261 9.91 -9.69 17.96
C LEU A 261 9.28 -8.55 18.77
N SER A 262 8.22 -8.85 19.53
CA SER A 262 7.73 -7.88 20.52
C SER A 262 8.82 -7.56 21.55
N GLU A 263 8.75 -6.42 22.26
CA GLU A 263 9.69 -6.12 23.36
C GLU A 263 9.80 -7.30 24.34
N ARG A 264 8.67 -7.98 24.60
CA ARG A 264 8.64 -9.20 25.41
C ARG A 264 9.39 -10.36 24.76
N ASP A 265 9.24 -10.57 23.46
CA ASP A 265 9.99 -11.60 22.73
C ASP A 265 11.49 -11.28 22.68
N GLU A 266 11.88 -10.01 22.66
CA GLU A 266 13.29 -9.58 22.78
C GLU A 266 13.86 -9.87 24.17
N GLU A 267 13.11 -9.60 25.24
CA GLU A 267 13.47 -10.00 26.61
C GLU A 267 13.66 -11.51 26.73
N LEU A 268 12.73 -12.29 26.16
CA LEU A 268 12.81 -13.75 26.14
C LEU A 268 14.00 -14.24 25.32
N LEU A 269 14.28 -13.60 24.18
CA LEU A 269 15.47 -13.88 23.38
C LEU A 269 16.75 -13.61 24.20
N ALA A 270 16.79 -12.52 24.98
CA ALA A 270 17.91 -12.22 25.86
C ALA A 270 18.10 -13.31 26.94
N LEU A 271 17.01 -13.80 27.55
CA LEU A 271 17.05 -14.91 28.51
C LEU A 271 17.63 -16.19 27.88
N THR A 272 17.24 -16.50 26.65
CA THR A 272 17.73 -17.71 25.95
C THR A 272 19.17 -17.61 25.46
N LYS A 273 19.76 -16.40 25.45
CA LYS A 273 21.13 -16.13 24.99
C LYS A 273 22.12 -15.81 26.11
N ARG A 274 21.68 -15.85 27.38
CA ARG A 274 22.53 -15.48 28.52
C ARG A 274 23.70 -16.46 28.70
N ALA A 275 24.85 -15.95 29.14
CA ALA A 275 26.05 -16.75 29.34
C ALA A 275 25.93 -17.81 30.45
N LYS A 276 25.01 -17.63 31.40
CA LYS A 276 24.76 -18.58 32.49
C LYS A 276 23.30 -18.61 32.90
N GLY A 277 22.73 -19.80 33.05
CA GLY A 277 21.40 -20.05 33.58
C GLY A 277 20.52 -20.90 32.67
N ILE A 278 19.36 -21.32 33.19
CA ILE A 278 18.44 -22.25 32.53
C ILE A 278 17.13 -21.56 32.19
N THR A 279 16.71 -21.60 30.94
CA THR A 279 15.40 -21.09 30.52
C THR A 279 14.61 -22.24 29.94
N MET A 280 13.39 -22.44 30.44
CA MET A 280 12.52 -23.52 30.02
C MET A 280 11.17 -22.98 29.59
N PHE A 281 10.81 -23.25 28.34
CA PHE A 281 9.48 -22.98 27.82
C PHE A 281 8.56 -24.16 28.10
N THR A 282 7.41 -23.93 28.73
CA THR A 282 6.50 -24.98 29.21
C THR A 282 5.08 -24.75 28.71
N LYS A 283 4.17 -25.70 28.97
CA LYS A 283 2.73 -25.47 28.90
C LYS A 283 2.04 -26.12 30.10
N PRO A 284 0.85 -25.64 30.52
CA PRO A 284 0.02 -26.34 31.49
C PRO A 284 -0.24 -27.80 31.07
N THR A 285 -0.31 -28.73 32.03
CA THR A 285 -0.59 -30.18 31.79
C THR A 285 0.46 -30.97 30.98
N CYS A 286 1.62 -30.38 30.67
CA CYS A 286 2.72 -31.08 30.00
C CYS A 286 3.52 -31.99 30.96
N LYS A 287 3.37 -33.33 30.82
CA LYS A 287 4.09 -34.31 31.64
C LYS A 287 5.63 -34.22 31.53
N TYR A 288 6.14 -33.91 30.35
CA TYR A 288 7.59 -33.75 30.11
C TYR A 288 8.15 -32.47 30.74
N CYS A 289 7.32 -31.43 30.83
CA CYS A 289 7.68 -30.17 31.48
C CYS A 289 7.76 -30.38 32.99
N LEU A 290 6.81 -31.10 33.59
CA LEU A 290 6.86 -31.50 35.00
C LEU A 290 8.11 -32.33 35.32
N ALA A 291 8.40 -33.35 34.51
CA ALA A 291 9.59 -34.18 34.72
C ALA A 291 10.91 -33.40 34.57
N THR A 292 10.96 -32.41 33.67
CA THR A 292 12.12 -31.51 33.58
C THR A 292 12.28 -30.71 34.87
N LYS A 293 11.19 -30.14 35.40
CA LYS A 293 11.21 -29.41 36.68
C LYS A 293 11.66 -30.29 37.83
N ASP A 294 11.27 -31.57 37.87
CA ASP A 294 11.74 -32.50 38.90
C ASP A 294 13.26 -32.66 38.83
N VAL A 295 13.82 -32.87 37.63
CA VAL A 295 15.28 -32.97 37.44
C VAL A 295 16.01 -31.70 37.88
N LEU A 296 15.44 -30.52 37.57
CA LEU A 296 16.03 -29.24 37.97
C LEU A 296 15.96 -29.03 39.50
N ARG A 297 14.83 -29.36 40.12
CA ARG A 297 14.63 -29.24 41.58
C ARG A 297 15.50 -30.21 42.37
N GLU A 298 15.64 -31.46 41.93
CA GLU A 298 16.52 -32.45 42.56
C GLU A 298 17.99 -32.03 42.56
N ARG A 299 18.38 -31.15 41.61
CA ARG A 299 19.74 -30.61 41.48
C ARG A 299 19.90 -29.22 42.11
N GLU A 300 18.85 -28.68 42.71
CA GLU A 300 18.82 -27.31 43.27
C GLU A 300 19.21 -26.24 42.24
N TRP A 301 18.83 -26.46 40.97
CA TRP A 301 19.11 -25.52 39.88
C TRP A 301 17.96 -24.53 39.72
N GLU A 302 18.27 -23.25 39.80
CA GLU A 302 17.34 -22.18 39.44
C GLU A 302 17.11 -22.14 37.93
N PHE A 303 15.89 -21.83 37.53
CA PHE A 303 15.50 -21.72 36.13
C PHE A 303 14.39 -20.68 35.96
N ASP A 304 14.38 -20.05 34.79
CA ASP A 304 13.28 -19.20 34.35
C ASP A 304 12.28 -20.06 33.58
N GLU A 305 11.03 -20.05 34.02
CA GLU A 305 9.93 -20.70 33.32
C GLU A 305 9.17 -19.68 32.48
N VAL A 306 8.91 -20.04 31.22
CA VAL A 306 8.13 -19.21 30.29
C VAL A 306 6.97 -20.04 29.75
N SER A 307 5.74 -19.61 30.00
CA SER A 307 4.54 -20.34 29.59
C SER A 307 4.18 -20.11 28.11
N VAL A 308 3.94 -21.18 27.37
CA VAL A 308 3.43 -21.19 25.99
C VAL A 308 1.95 -21.63 26.00
N PRO A 309 1.01 -20.89 25.37
CA PRO A 309 1.20 -19.67 24.60
C PRO A 309 1.04 -18.37 25.41
N THR A 310 0.95 -18.44 26.75
CA THR A 310 0.52 -17.31 27.59
C THR A 310 1.51 -16.15 27.60
N GLU A 311 2.80 -16.44 27.69
CA GLU A 311 3.87 -15.43 27.74
C GLU A 311 4.63 -15.31 26.42
N VAL A 312 4.58 -16.34 25.57
CA VAL A 312 5.21 -16.36 24.25
C VAL A 312 4.40 -17.21 23.29
N SER A 313 4.22 -16.74 22.07
CA SER A 313 3.54 -17.54 21.04
C SER A 313 4.42 -18.69 20.56
N ILE A 314 3.82 -19.76 20.03
CA ILE A 314 4.59 -20.85 19.40
C ILE A 314 5.43 -20.34 18.22
N GLN A 315 4.91 -19.35 17.48
CA GLN A 315 5.61 -18.74 16.35
C GLN A 315 6.85 -17.96 16.81
N SER A 316 6.73 -17.15 17.85
CA SER A 316 7.86 -16.44 18.46
C SER A 316 8.90 -17.42 19.00
N LEU A 317 8.48 -18.51 19.65
CA LEU A 317 9.41 -19.55 20.11
C LEU A 317 10.14 -20.23 18.95
N GLN A 318 9.47 -20.50 17.83
CA GLN A 318 10.10 -21.04 16.63
C GLN A 318 11.15 -20.09 16.05
N GLN A 319 10.88 -18.78 16.08
CA GLN A 319 11.85 -17.75 15.68
C GLN A 319 13.06 -17.70 16.62
N ILE A 320 12.84 -17.76 17.94
CA ILE A 320 13.90 -17.79 18.96
C ILE A 320 14.81 -19.01 18.78
N VAL A 321 14.24 -20.20 18.56
CA VAL A 321 15.01 -21.42 18.36
C VAL A 321 15.62 -21.51 16.95
N GLY A 322 15.03 -20.84 15.97
CA GLY A 322 15.46 -20.87 14.57
C GLY A 322 15.09 -22.16 13.82
N LYS A 323 14.15 -22.96 14.34
CA LYS A 323 13.66 -24.19 13.69
C LYS A 323 12.20 -24.49 14.06
N PRO A 324 11.48 -25.32 13.28
CA PRO A 324 10.12 -25.72 13.61
C PRO A 324 10.04 -26.47 14.95
N ILE A 325 9.16 -26.01 15.83
CA ILE A 325 8.88 -26.59 17.16
C ILE A 325 7.40 -26.94 17.22
N LYS A 326 7.09 -28.16 17.65
CA LYS A 326 5.71 -28.66 17.81
C LYS A 326 5.34 -29.04 19.24
N THR A 327 6.32 -29.10 20.15
CA THR A 327 6.16 -29.63 21.50
C THR A 327 6.92 -28.80 22.51
N VAL A 328 6.54 -28.96 23.78
CA VAL A 328 7.25 -28.44 24.96
C VAL A 328 7.61 -29.64 25.87
N PRO A 329 8.63 -29.53 26.75
CA PRO A 329 9.43 -28.34 27.04
C PRO A 329 10.40 -27.99 25.91
N GLN A 330 10.86 -26.74 25.87
CA GLN A 330 12.04 -26.32 25.11
C GLN A 330 13.03 -25.68 26.07
N ILE A 331 14.26 -26.20 26.11
CA ILE A 331 15.21 -25.89 27.19
C ILE A 331 16.46 -25.26 26.61
N PHE A 332 16.88 -24.16 27.21
CA PHE A 332 18.14 -23.50 27.01
C PHE A 332 18.97 -23.60 28.28
N LEU A 333 20.25 -23.94 28.14
CA LEU A 333 21.23 -24.01 29.23
C LEU A 333 22.44 -23.18 28.81
N ASP A 334 22.77 -22.15 29.59
CA ASP A 334 23.93 -21.27 29.38
C ASP A 334 23.99 -20.70 27.95
N GLY A 335 22.83 -20.25 27.46
CA GLY A 335 22.71 -19.64 26.13
C GLY A 335 22.63 -20.64 24.98
N LYS A 336 22.77 -21.94 25.27
CA LYS A 336 22.71 -23.02 24.29
C LYS A 336 21.35 -23.69 24.32
N TYR A 337 20.72 -23.75 23.15
CA TYR A 337 19.51 -24.53 22.97
C TYR A 337 19.82 -26.04 23.07
N ILE A 338 19.17 -26.73 24.01
CA ILE A 338 19.38 -28.16 24.27
C ILE A 338 18.32 -29.00 23.56
N GLY A 339 17.05 -28.61 23.62
CA GLY A 339 15.95 -29.37 23.05
C GLY A 339 14.79 -29.59 24.02
N GLY A 340 14.07 -30.68 23.85
CA GLY A 340 13.03 -31.11 24.78
C GLY A 340 13.58 -31.90 25.95
N TYR A 341 12.67 -32.54 26.70
CA TYR A 341 13.03 -33.32 27.88
C TYR A 341 14.05 -34.42 27.56
N THR A 342 13.84 -35.18 26.48
CA THR A 342 14.70 -36.30 26.10
C THR A 342 16.12 -35.83 25.80
N GLU A 343 16.27 -34.75 25.03
CA GLU A 343 17.57 -34.17 24.73
C GLU A 343 18.24 -33.61 25.99
N PHE A 344 17.45 -33.03 26.91
CA PHE A 344 17.95 -32.48 28.15
C PHE A 344 18.51 -33.54 29.10
N VAL A 345 17.77 -34.62 29.35
CA VAL A 345 18.27 -35.71 30.23
C VAL A 345 19.46 -36.42 29.59
N ALA A 346 19.46 -36.60 28.26
CA ALA A 346 20.61 -37.13 27.53
C ALA A 346 21.83 -36.23 27.66
N HIS A 347 21.65 -34.90 27.55
CA HIS A 347 22.71 -33.92 27.75
C HIS A 347 23.32 -34.00 29.16
N LEU A 348 22.52 -34.30 30.17
CA LEU A 348 22.95 -34.45 31.56
C LEU A 348 23.47 -35.86 31.91
N GLY A 349 23.41 -36.82 30.99
CA GLY A 349 23.79 -38.21 31.23
C GLY A 349 22.86 -38.97 32.18
N ILE A 350 21.57 -38.59 32.26
CA ILE A 350 20.58 -39.20 33.15
C ILE A 350 19.60 -40.07 32.34
N PRO A 351 19.20 -41.25 32.82
CA PRO A 351 18.17 -42.05 32.17
C PRO A 351 16.81 -41.33 32.12
N SER A 352 16.13 -41.43 30.97
CA SER A 352 14.80 -40.87 30.79
C SER A 352 13.76 -41.56 31.67
N ARG A 353 12.86 -40.78 32.29
CA ARG A 353 11.69 -41.30 33.04
C ARG A 353 10.55 -41.76 32.13
N PHE A 354 10.65 -41.46 30.83
CA PHE A 354 9.68 -41.86 29.82
C PHE A 354 10.39 -42.73 28.79
N ALA A 355 9.98 -43.99 28.70
CA ALA A 355 10.44 -44.94 27.69
C ALA A 355 9.78 -44.67 26.33
#